data_AF-A0A1I7VMK4-F1
#
_entry.id   AF-A0A1I7VMK4-F1
#
_cell.length_a   1.000
_cell.length_b   1.000
_cell.length_c   1.000
_cell.angle_alpha   90.00
_cell.angle_beta   90.00
_cell.angle_gamma   90.00
#
_symmetry.space_group_name_H-M   'P 1'
#
loop_
_entity.id
_entity.type
_entity.pdbx_description
1 polymer ?
#
loop_
_entity_poly.entity_id
_entity_poly.type
_entity_poly.pdbx_seq_one_letter_code
_entity_poly.pdbx_strand_id
1 'polypeptide(L)'
;MHEDKFLDITDKRAKNLDIEWFESFRRCTVLSTFGSYMDHFEVEQLRSFMRSILEAVLKNYKCDADFEISAKEKKKRKLLMQCLVNAANGSENLRSCADDYTESCLRALLKLEWLQNEAFAAVINFSKPENGEMYYKIAFECSILWNQVCRDIKKLGSNEVDMMTRSSSESQNCEALTKAYDKRSWLLAIFAKYLEVNDDFLNVCGEIIEPFSIDTFIDIVDTVMEFGKKGCNIKLAAGNVRYILTFLEKALREFGTFEKGNKMEEEYKGMNNFNSIFRIHVLLEMILELVSLEQYHSIFKADITAAKLILHIMEGVLHYDYCKYQSEACISKSQKKFSDRPRIKLLPRNAANISCVYNFAIALSMFDDVKLIETMKLSCLELLGILCYENDLNREYLGANDSISLLLSCMYIRDDHNPIGRLYAIAGLRHLVLGYPPNQLRLAQLPEVPSAIIERDGLLRSLGLCAVYDQETKKIQLKPVSR
;
A
#
# COMPACT_ATOMS: atom_id res chain seq x y z
N MET A 1 29.63 14.57 -43.07
CA MET A 1 28.70 13.57 -42.50
C MET A 1 29.37 12.21 -42.67
N HIS A 2 30.02 11.69 -41.63
CA HIS A 2 30.38 10.28 -41.62
C HIS A 2 29.10 9.52 -41.30
N GLU A 3 28.66 8.64 -42.19
CA GLU A 3 27.70 7.60 -41.84
C GLU A 3 28.37 6.73 -40.77
N ASP A 4 28.03 6.95 -39.51
CA ASP A 4 28.40 6.02 -38.44
C ASP A 4 27.72 4.70 -38.74
N LYS A 5 28.45 3.78 -39.38
CA LYS A 5 27.99 2.41 -39.61
C LYS A 5 27.83 1.75 -38.25
N PHE A 6 26.59 1.61 -37.81
CA PHE A 6 26.26 0.81 -36.64
C PHE A 6 26.78 -0.62 -36.80
N LEU A 7 27.20 -1.22 -35.67
CA LEU A 7 27.76 -2.57 -35.66
C LEU A 7 26.65 -3.62 -35.74
N ASP A 8 26.77 -4.52 -36.72
CA ASP A 8 25.83 -5.60 -36.99
C ASP A 8 25.89 -6.69 -35.91
N ILE A 9 24.79 -6.90 -35.19
CA ILE A 9 24.69 -7.91 -34.13
C ILE A 9 24.79 -9.36 -34.65
N THR A 10 24.66 -9.56 -35.96
CA THR A 10 24.82 -10.85 -36.63
C THR A 10 26.28 -11.13 -37.04
N ASP A 11 27.17 -10.14 -36.90
CA ASP A 11 28.62 -10.26 -37.16
C ASP A 11 29.22 -11.43 -36.37
N LYS A 12 30.13 -12.17 -37.01
CA LYS A 12 30.85 -13.29 -36.40
C LYS A 12 31.58 -12.88 -35.11
N ARG A 13 32.05 -11.64 -35.02
CA ARG A 13 32.71 -11.08 -33.81
C ARG A 13 31.72 -10.93 -32.65
N ALA A 14 30.49 -10.51 -32.91
CA ALA A 14 29.43 -10.46 -31.91
C ALA A 14 29.11 -11.88 -31.41
N LYS A 15 28.94 -12.85 -32.33
CA LYS A 15 28.71 -14.27 -32.00
C LYS A 15 29.86 -14.90 -31.21
N ASN A 16 31.10 -14.51 -31.50
CA ASN A 16 32.30 -14.97 -30.81
C ASN A 16 32.57 -14.24 -29.49
N LEU A 17 31.71 -13.28 -29.09
CA LEU A 17 31.85 -12.49 -27.87
C LEU A 17 33.20 -11.76 -27.78
N ASP A 18 33.59 -11.17 -28.91
CA ASP A 18 34.79 -10.37 -29.07
C ASP A 18 34.68 -9.08 -28.24
N ILE A 19 35.65 -8.84 -27.36
CA ILE A 19 35.57 -7.74 -26.40
C ILE A 19 35.73 -6.38 -27.05
N GLU A 20 36.61 -6.25 -28.04
CA GLU A 20 36.82 -4.98 -28.73
C GLU A 20 35.56 -4.60 -29.52
N TRP A 21 34.88 -5.61 -30.09
CA TRP A 21 33.58 -5.42 -30.71
C TRP A 21 32.54 -4.89 -29.72
N PHE A 22 32.43 -5.49 -28.53
CA PHE A 22 31.46 -5.07 -27.51
C PHE A 22 31.78 -3.70 -26.88
N GLU A 23 33.06 -3.35 -26.73
CA GLU A 23 33.46 -1.99 -26.32
C GLU A 23 33.03 -0.95 -27.37
N SER A 24 33.20 -1.26 -28.65
CA SER A 24 32.77 -0.39 -29.74
C SER A 24 31.24 -0.31 -29.81
N PHE A 25 30.55 -1.44 -29.65
CA PHE A 25 29.08 -1.52 -29.63
C PHE A 25 28.49 -0.67 -28.52
N ARG A 26 29.05 -0.75 -27.31
CA ARG A 26 28.61 0.07 -26.18
C ARG A 26 28.64 1.57 -26.50
N ARG A 27 29.65 2.05 -27.25
CA ARG A 27 29.73 3.46 -27.67
C ARG A 27 28.60 3.82 -28.61
N CYS A 28 28.22 2.93 -29.52
CA CYS A 28 27.07 3.13 -30.42
C CYS A 28 25.74 3.25 -29.66
N THR A 29 25.58 2.58 -28.52
CA THR A 29 24.31 2.60 -27.75
C THR A 29 23.92 3.97 -27.21
N VAL A 30 24.83 4.94 -27.19
CA VAL A 30 24.58 6.31 -26.72
C VAL A 30 24.00 7.20 -27.85
N LEU A 31 24.06 6.75 -29.10
CA LEU A 31 23.56 7.51 -30.24
C LEU A 31 22.03 7.46 -30.29
N SER A 32 21.39 8.59 -30.58
CA SER A 32 19.93 8.72 -30.57
C SER A 32 19.22 7.83 -31.59
N THR A 33 19.87 7.50 -32.71
CA THR A 33 19.34 6.63 -33.77
C THR A 33 19.61 5.15 -33.54
N PHE A 34 20.33 4.78 -32.47
CA PHE A 34 20.70 3.38 -32.19
C PHE A 34 19.48 2.49 -31.93
N GLY A 35 18.47 3.01 -31.23
CA GLY A 35 17.24 2.28 -30.95
C GLY A 35 16.53 1.85 -32.23
N SER A 36 16.28 2.81 -33.13
CA SER A 36 15.69 2.54 -34.44
C SER A 36 16.54 1.55 -35.24
N TYR A 37 17.87 1.67 -35.22
CA TYR A 37 18.75 0.69 -35.88
C TYR A 37 18.54 -0.73 -35.34
N MET A 38 18.52 -0.91 -34.02
CA MET A 38 18.29 -2.21 -33.40
C MET A 38 16.91 -2.80 -33.75
N ASP A 39 15.89 -1.95 -33.90
CA ASP A 39 14.54 -2.39 -34.26
C ASP A 39 14.42 -2.90 -35.72
N HIS A 40 15.43 -2.72 -36.59
CA HIS A 40 15.43 -3.28 -37.95
C HIS A 40 15.77 -4.78 -38.01
N PHE A 41 16.32 -5.36 -36.95
CA PHE A 41 16.68 -6.78 -36.92
C PHE A 41 15.46 -7.67 -36.70
N GLU A 42 15.51 -8.88 -37.24
CA GLU A 42 14.46 -9.89 -37.04
C GLU A 42 14.41 -10.37 -35.57
N VAL A 43 13.23 -10.79 -35.11
CA VAL A 43 12.99 -11.27 -33.75
C VAL A 43 13.94 -12.41 -33.39
N GLU A 44 14.19 -13.34 -34.31
CA GLU A 44 15.12 -14.46 -34.12
C GLU A 44 16.56 -13.98 -33.91
N GLN A 45 16.99 -12.93 -34.62
CA GLN A 45 18.33 -12.37 -34.53
C GLN A 45 18.52 -11.65 -33.18
N LEU A 46 17.54 -10.83 -32.78
CA LEU A 46 17.51 -10.15 -31.48
C LEU A 46 17.50 -11.15 -30.33
N ARG A 47 16.67 -12.20 -30.41
CA ARG A 47 16.61 -13.27 -29.41
C ARG A 47 17.92 -14.05 -29.34
N SER A 48 18.53 -14.38 -30.48
CA SER A 48 19.84 -15.04 -30.51
C SER A 48 20.93 -14.18 -29.87
N PHE A 49 20.97 -12.89 -30.17
CA PHE A 49 21.94 -11.95 -29.60
C PHE A 49 21.80 -11.87 -28.07
N MET A 50 20.58 -11.68 -27.57
CA MET A 50 20.29 -11.66 -26.14
C MET A 50 20.71 -12.96 -25.44
N ARG A 51 20.31 -14.12 -26.00
CA ARG A 51 20.67 -15.43 -25.42
C ARG A 51 22.18 -15.66 -25.38
N SER A 52 22.91 -15.33 -26.44
CA SER A 52 24.38 -15.47 -26.45
C SER A 52 25.05 -14.65 -25.36
N ILE A 53 24.55 -13.44 -25.07
CA ILE A 53 25.06 -12.62 -23.96
C ILE A 53 24.73 -13.27 -22.61
N LEU A 54 23.48 -13.67 -22.38
CA LEU A 54 23.05 -14.24 -21.11
C LEU A 54 23.79 -15.55 -20.79
N GLU A 55 23.98 -16.42 -21.79
CA GLU A 55 24.78 -17.64 -21.69
C GLU A 55 26.23 -17.34 -21.33
N ALA A 56 26.84 -16.34 -21.95
CA ALA A 56 28.20 -15.94 -21.67
C ALA A 56 28.38 -15.42 -20.23
N VAL A 57 27.42 -14.61 -19.78
CA VAL A 57 27.44 -14.02 -18.43
C VAL A 57 27.24 -15.11 -17.37
N LEU A 58 26.36 -16.07 -17.62
CA LEU A 58 26.07 -17.19 -16.71
C LEU A 58 26.97 -18.41 -16.92
N LYS A 59 27.97 -18.33 -17.81
CA LYS A 59 28.88 -19.43 -18.08
C LYS A 59 29.57 -19.90 -16.78
N ASN A 60 29.49 -21.20 -16.52
CA ASN A 60 29.99 -21.89 -15.33
C ASN A 60 29.28 -21.54 -14.02
N TYR A 61 28.19 -20.76 -14.04
CA TYR A 61 27.44 -20.40 -12.83
C TYR A 61 26.72 -21.60 -12.20
N LYS A 62 26.32 -22.60 -12.99
CA LYS A 62 25.63 -23.79 -12.50
C LYS A 62 26.54 -24.86 -11.90
N CYS A 63 27.87 -24.71 -11.98
CA CYS A 63 28.80 -25.83 -11.78
C CYS A 63 29.55 -25.87 -10.45
N ASP A 64 29.66 -24.77 -9.69
CA ASP A 64 30.27 -24.81 -8.35
C ASP A 64 29.95 -23.54 -7.55
N ALA A 65 29.51 -23.71 -6.29
CA ALA A 65 29.31 -22.59 -5.37
C ALA A 65 30.62 -21.86 -5.01
N ASP A 66 31.76 -22.54 -5.20
CA ASP A 66 33.11 -22.05 -4.92
C ASP A 66 33.87 -21.57 -6.17
N PHE A 67 33.21 -21.49 -7.34
CA PHE A 67 33.88 -21.07 -8.57
C PHE A 67 34.17 -19.56 -8.58
N GLU A 68 35.38 -19.19 -8.15
CA GLU A 68 35.80 -17.80 -8.11
C GLU A 68 36.22 -17.31 -9.51
N ILE A 69 35.43 -16.40 -10.07
CA ILE A 69 35.71 -15.79 -11.37
C ILE A 69 36.72 -14.65 -11.23
N SER A 70 37.76 -14.65 -12.08
CA SER A 70 38.79 -13.59 -12.09
C SER A 70 38.21 -12.18 -12.28
N ALA A 71 38.91 -11.16 -11.77
CA ALA A 71 38.48 -9.76 -11.92
C ALA A 71 38.34 -9.33 -13.39
N LYS A 72 39.18 -9.87 -14.29
CA LYS A 72 39.11 -9.61 -15.74
C LYS A 72 37.82 -10.19 -16.33
N GLU A 73 37.45 -11.40 -15.92
CA GLU A 73 36.22 -12.06 -16.37
C GLU A 73 34.97 -11.35 -15.85
N LYS A 74 34.96 -10.90 -14.58
CA LYS A 74 33.88 -10.05 -14.04
C LYS A 74 33.70 -8.77 -14.86
N LYS A 75 34.79 -8.07 -15.21
CA LYS A 75 34.74 -6.88 -16.08
C LYS A 75 34.17 -7.19 -17.47
N LYS A 76 34.61 -8.29 -18.09
CA LYS A 76 34.08 -8.75 -19.39
C LYS A 76 32.58 -9.00 -19.35
N ARG A 77 32.10 -9.79 -18.38
CA ARG A 77 30.67 -10.13 -18.24
C ARG A 77 29.82 -8.90 -17.91
N LYS A 78 30.34 -8.00 -17.09
CA LYS A 78 29.71 -6.70 -16.80
C LYS A 78 29.53 -5.86 -18.06
N LEU A 79 30.55 -5.77 -18.92
CA LEU A 79 30.47 -5.07 -20.20
C LEU A 79 29.37 -5.67 -21.09
N LEU A 80 29.29 -7.00 -21.20
CA LEU A 80 28.25 -7.67 -21.99
C LEU A 80 26.84 -7.31 -21.50
N MET A 81 26.61 -7.37 -20.19
CA MET A 81 25.32 -6.97 -19.62
C MET A 81 25.01 -5.49 -19.86
N GLN A 82 25.99 -4.59 -19.72
CA GLN A 82 25.79 -3.17 -20.01
C GLN A 82 25.40 -2.95 -21.48
N CYS A 83 26.01 -3.69 -22.41
CA CYS A 83 25.64 -3.62 -23.83
C CYS A 83 24.20 -4.08 -24.06
N LEU A 84 23.81 -5.20 -23.43
CA LEU A 84 22.46 -5.74 -23.55
C LEU A 84 21.40 -4.78 -22.97
N VAL A 85 21.64 -4.25 -21.76
CA VAL A 85 20.75 -3.29 -21.09
C VAL A 85 20.63 -2.00 -21.90
N ASN A 86 21.75 -1.44 -22.34
CA ASN A 86 21.72 -0.22 -23.15
C ASN A 86 20.98 -0.43 -24.48
N ALA A 87 21.17 -1.60 -25.11
CA ALA A 87 20.44 -1.92 -26.31
C ALA A 87 18.93 -2.03 -26.05
N ALA A 88 18.52 -2.65 -24.94
CA ALA A 88 17.13 -2.77 -24.56
C ALA A 88 16.48 -1.43 -24.18
N ASN A 89 17.24 -0.51 -23.57
CA ASN A 89 16.76 0.84 -23.30
C ASN A 89 16.39 1.57 -24.60
N GLY A 90 17.15 1.35 -25.68
CA GLY A 90 16.93 1.97 -26.99
C GLY A 90 15.92 1.25 -27.90
N SER A 91 15.75 -0.06 -27.77
CA SER A 91 14.98 -0.90 -28.70
C SER A 91 13.76 -1.53 -28.06
N GLU A 92 12.58 -1.21 -28.58
CA GLU A 92 11.33 -1.83 -28.14
C GLU A 92 11.24 -3.29 -28.62
N ASN A 93 11.71 -3.58 -29.84
CA ASN A 93 11.71 -4.93 -30.39
C ASN A 93 12.61 -5.87 -29.56
N LEU A 94 13.76 -5.40 -29.08
CA LEU A 94 14.62 -6.22 -28.23
C LEU A 94 13.95 -6.53 -26.89
N ARG A 95 13.28 -5.56 -26.25
CA ARG A 95 12.51 -5.80 -25.01
C ARG A 95 11.39 -6.82 -25.25
N SER A 96 10.70 -6.72 -26.38
CA SER A 96 9.61 -7.62 -26.74
C SER A 96 10.09 -9.04 -27.12
N CYS A 97 11.39 -9.27 -27.33
CA CYS A 97 11.95 -10.60 -27.59
C CYS A 97 12.13 -11.49 -26.34
N ALA A 98 12.07 -10.93 -25.13
CA ALA A 98 12.24 -11.67 -23.87
C ALA A 98 11.21 -12.80 -23.72
N ASP A 99 11.69 -13.96 -23.27
CA ASP A 99 11.00 -15.24 -23.12
C ASP A 99 11.33 -15.91 -21.77
N ASP A 100 10.74 -17.08 -21.50
CA ASP A 100 10.95 -17.86 -20.26
C ASP A 100 12.43 -18.16 -19.97
N TYR A 101 13.23 -18.38 -21.02
CA TYR A 101 14.66 -18.59 -20.89
C TYR A 101 15.35 -17.32 -20.36
N THR A 102 14.99 -16.17 -20.93
CA THR A 102 15.49 -14.86 -20.53
C THR A 102 15.20 -14.61 -19.05
N GLU A 103 13.96 -14.83 -18.60
CA GLU A 103 13.60 -14.68 -17.18
C GLU A 103 14.34 -15.65 -16.26
N SER A 104 14.56 -16.89 -16.73
CA SER A 104 15.42 -17.86 -16.03
C SER A 104 16.83 -17.37 -15.80
N CYS A 105 17.41 -16.71 -16.80
CA CYS A 105 18.71 -16.07 -16.66
C CYS A 105 18.64 -14.89 -15.70
N LEU A 106 17.65 -13.99 -15.80
CA LEU A 106 17.50 -12.82 -14.92
C LEU A 106 17.42 -13.22 -13.45
N ARG A 107 16.65 -14.27 -13.12
CA ARG A 107 16.56 -14.80 -11.75
C ARG A 107 17.93 -15.26 -11.22
N ALA A 108 18.74 -15.90 -12.06
CA ALA A 108 20.09 -16.32 -11.69
C ALA A 108 21.03 -15.11 -11.53
N LEU A 109 20.92 -14.12 -12.40
CA LEU A 109 21.74 -12.90 -12.38
C LEU A 109 21.50 -12.05 -11.13
N LEU A 110 20.27 -11.99 -10.60
CA LEU A 110 19.95 -11.26 -9.37
C LEU A 110 20.75 -11.75 -8.15
N LYS A 111 21.23 -12.99 -8.16
CA LYS A 111 22.03 -13.59 -7.08
C LYS A 111 23.53 -13.24 -7.19
N LEU A 112 23.93 -12.53 -8.24
CA LEU A 112 25.32 -12.10 -8.47
C LEU A 112 25.53 -10.68 -7.95
N GLU A 113 25.99 -10.54 -6.70
CA GLU A 113 26.16 -9.21 -6.05
C GLU A 113 27.03 -8.23 -6.85
N TRP A 114 28.08 -8.71 -7.53
CA TRP A 114 29.00 -7.86 -8.30
C TRP A 114 28.41 -7.32 -9.61
N LEU A 115 27.25 -7.84 -10.04
CA LEU A 115 26.54 -7.51 -11.27
C LEU A 115 25.12 -6.95 -11.00
N GLN A 116 24.83 -6.61 -9.74
CA GLN A 116 23.46 -6.39 -9.29
C GLN A 116 22.76 -5.21 -9.98
N ASN A 117 23.48 -4.10 -10.25
CA ASN A 117 22.91 -2.94 -10.93
C ASN A 117 22.49 -3.29 -12.37
N GLU A 118 23.36 -3.98 -13.11
CA GLU A 118 23.03 -4.45 -14.45
C GLU A 118 21.90 -5.49 -14.43
N ALA A 119 21.85 -6.36 -13.43
CA ALA A 119 20.76 -7.33 -13.27
C ALA A 119 19.42 -6.62 -13.00
N PHE A 120 19.38 -5.60 -12.14
CA PHE A 120 18.18 -4.80 -11.89
C PHE A 120 17.70 -4.09 -13.15
N ALA A 121 18.62 -3.43 -13.88
CA ALA A 121 18.28 -2.77 -15.13
C ALA A 121 17.78 -3.77 -16.19
N ALA A 122 18.33 -4.98 -16.24
CA ALA A 122 17.85 -6.04 -17.11
C ALA A 122 16.46 -6.55 -16.69
N VAL A 123 16.19 -6.72 -15.39
CA VAL A 123 14.85 -7.07 -14.88
C VAL A 123 13.82 -6.01 -15.29
N ILE A 124 14.13 -4.73 -15.14
CA ILE A 124 13.24 -3.63 -15.57
C ILE A 124 12.95 -3.70 -17.07
N ASN A 125 13.93 -4.05 -17.91
CA ASN A 125 13.74 -4.09 -19.36
C ASN A 125 13.03 -5.34 -19.88
N PHE A 126 13.28 -6.50 -19.27
CA PHE A 126 12.98 -7.80 -19.88
C PHE A 126 11.98 -8.65 -19.09
N SER A 127 11.68 -8.33 -17.83
CA SER A 127 10.62 -9.03 -17.09
C SER A 127 9.25 -8.71 -17.67
N LYS A 128 8.43 -9.75 -17.84
CA LYS A 128 7.14 -9.69 -18.51
C LYS A 128 6.07 -10.52 -17.78
N PRO A 129 4.92 -9.94 -17.44
CA PRO A 129 3.81 -10.68 -16.83
C PRO A 129 3.39 -11.93 -17.61
N GLU A 130 3.53 -11.92 -18.94
CA GLU A 130 3.14 -13.00 -19.85
C GLU A 130 3.92 -14.32 -19.62
N ASN A 131 5.09 -14.24 -18.98
CA ASN A 131 5.91 -15.42 -18.65
C ASN A 131 5.44 -16.13 -17.37
N GLY A 132 4.28 -15.73 -16.81
CA GLY A 132 3.58 -16.45 -15.75
C GLY A 132 4.38 -16.58 -14.45
N GLU A 133 4.46 -17.80 -13.90
CA GLU A 133 5.06 -18.07 -12.59
C GLU A 133 6.52 -17.56 -12.47
N MET A 134 7.26 -17.49 -13.58
CA MET A 134 8.67 -17.09 -13.54
C MET A 134 8.86 -15.60 -13.23
N TYR A 135 7.98 -14.76 -13.76
CA TYR A 135 7.93 -13.34 -13.49
C TYR A 135 7.73 -13.07 -11.99
N TYR A 136 6.80 -13.79 -11.36
CA TYR A 136 6.54 -13.67 -9.93
C TYR A 136 7.67 -14.22 -9.06
N LYS A 137 8.39 -15.24 -9.52
CA LYS A 137 9.61 -15.73 -8.85
C LYS A 137 10.73 -14.68 -8.86
N ILE A 138 10.88 -13.90 -9.92
CA ILE A 138 11.82 -12.76 -9.94
C ILE A 138 11.38 -11.71 -8.90
N ALA A 139 10.10 -11.35 -8.88
CA ALA A 139 9.58 -10.40 -7.90
C ALA A 139 9.79 -10.84 -6.45
N PHE A 140 9.63 -12.14 -6.16
CA PHE A 140 9.92 -12.71 -4.85
C PHE A 140 11.41 -12.62 -4.46
N GLU A 141 12.33 -12.92 -5.39
CA GLU A 141 13.77 -12.74 -5.12
C GLU A 141 14.10 -11.26 -4.87
N CYS A 142 13.46 -10.33 -5.61
CA CYS A 142 13.55 -8.89 -5.36
C CYS A 142 12.98 -8.49 -3.98
N SER A 143 11.90 -9.13 -3.50
CA SER A 143 11.34 -8.81 -2.18
C SER A 143 12.22 -9.31 -1.04
N ILE A 144 12.90 -10.44 -1.22
CA ILE A 144 13.93 -10.90 -0.28
C ILE A 144 15.09 -9.88 -0.22
N LEU A 145 15.57 -9.43 -1.38
CA LEU A 145 16.61 -8.40 -1.46
C LEU A 145 16.15 -7.08 -0.81
N TRP A 146 14.89 -6.68 -1.00
CA TRP A 146 14.31 -5.49 -0.37
C TRP A 146 14.43 -5.56 1.16
N ASN A 147 13.96 -6.65 1.77
CA ASN A 147 14.07 -6.85 3.21
C ASN A 147 15.52 -6.83 3.71
N GLN A 148 16.45 -7.41 2.93
CA GLN A 148 17.86 -7.37 3.26
C GLN A 148 18.39 -5.94 3.24
N VAL A 149 18.12 -5.18 2.18
CA VAL A 149 18.55 -3.78 2.04
C VAL A 149 17.95 -2.90 3.13
N CYS A 150 16.67 -3.04 3.46
CA CYS A 150 16.04 -2.28 4.54
C CYS A 150 16.69 -2.57 5.90
N ARG A 151 17.04 -3.83 6.19
CA ARG A 151 17.79 -4.20 7.40
C ARG A 151 19.19 -3.60 7.42
N ASP A 152 19.88 -3.63 6.28
CA ASP A 152 21.23 -3.08 6.16
C ASP A 152 21.24 -1.56 6.37
N ILE A 153 20.30 -0.83 5.76
CA ILE A 153 20.11 0.61 5.96
C ILE A 153 19.85 0.90 7.44
N LYS A 154 18.95 0.16 8.09
CA LYS A 154 18.61 0.37 9.50
C LYS A 154 19.83 0.12 10.40
N LYS A 155 20.57 -0.97 10.16
CA LYS A 155 21.78 -1.31 10.93
C LYS A 155 22.88 -0.26 10.75
N LEU A 156 23.15 0.16 9.52
CA LEU A 156 24.17 1.16 9.21
C LEU A 156 23.80 2.54 9.77
N GLY A 157 22.53 2.96 9.64
CA GLY A 157 22.04 4.22 10.20
C GLY A 157 22.01 4.25 11.73
N SER A 158 21.74 3.12 12.40
CA SER A 158 21.81 3.02 13.87
C SER A 158 23.25 3.20 14.37
N ASN A 159 24.21 2.61 13.65
CA ASN A 159 25.63 2.68 14.00
C ASN A 159 26.24 4.08 13.79
N GLU A 160 25.66 4.92 12.93
CA GLU A 160 26.09 6.33 12.79
C GLU A 160 25.75 7.17 14.02
N VAL A 161 24.67 6.85 14.74
CA VAL A 161 24.25 7.58 15.96
C VAL A 161 25.13 7.23 17.17
N ASP A 162 25.65 6.00 17.23
CA ASP A 162 26.46 5.52 18.36
C ASP A 162 27.98 5.81 18.25
N MET A 163 28.47 6.28 17.10
CA MET A 163 29.91 6.35 16.80
C MET A 163 30.43 7.76 16.46
N MET A 164 30.01 8.79 17.19
CA MET A 164 30.66 10.14 17.16
C MET A 164 32.14 10.15 17.63
N THR A 165 32.82 9.00 17.68
CA THR A 165 34.20 8.85 18.16
C THR A 165 35.01 7.80 17.39
N ARG A 166 35.18 7.92 16.05
CA ARG A 166 36.38 7.38 15.32
C ARG A 166 36.34 7.69 13.81
N SER A 167 37.30 8.49 13.35
CA SER A 167 37.38 9.10 12.02
C SER A 167 37.79 8.20 10.85
N SER A 168 38.04 6.90 11.06
CA SER A 168 38.38 5.95 9.97
C SER A 168 37.25 4.99 9.61
N SER A 169 36.29 4.76 10.51
CA SER A 169 35.10 3.91 10.27
C SER A 169 33.94 4.66 9.63
N GLU A 170 33.92 5.99 9.71
CA GLU A 170 32.85 6.83 9.16
C GLU A 170 32.77 6.78 7.63
N SER A 171 33.92 6.80 6.93
CA SER A 171 33.94 6.81 5.46
C SER A 171 33.46 5.49 4.83
N GLN A 172 33.81 4.35 5.44
CA GLN A 172 33.38 3.03 4.98
C GLN A 172 31.89 2.77 5.24
N ASN A 173 31.37 3.23 6.37
CA ASN A 173 29.93 3.14 6.68
C ASN A 173 29.10 4.01 5.73
N CYS A 174 29.55 5.23 5.43
CA CYS A 174 28.88 6.13 4.49
C CYS A 174 28.85 5.57 3.06
N GLU A 175 29.94 4.96 2.58
CA GLU A 175 29.97 4.30 1.26
C GLU A 175 29.04 3.07 1.21
N ALA A 176 29.02 2.25 2.27
CA ALA A 176 28.13 1.10 2.37
C ALA A 176 26.65 1.52 2.41
N LEU A 177 26.35 2.59 3.15
CA LEU A 177 25.00 3.15 3.27
C LEU A 177 24.52 3.70 1.92
N THR A 178 25.38 4.44 1.21
CA THR A 178 25.08 4.94 -0.14
C THR A 178 24.76 3.79 -1.10
N LYS A 179 25.57 2.72 -1.09
CA LYS A 179 25.30 1.51 -1.91
C LYS A 179 23.97 0.85 -1.53
N ALA A 180 23.61 0.82 -0.26
CA ALA A 180 22.32 0.26 0.17
C ALA A 180 21.14 1.11 -0.33
N TYR A 181 21.23 2.43 -0.26
CA TYR A 181 20.22 3.33 -0.83
C TYR A 181 20.11 3.22 -2.35
N ASP A 182 21.24 3.07 -3.07
CA ASP A 182 21.23 2.83 -4.51
C ASP A 182 20.48 1.53 -4.86
N LYS A 183 20.74 0.44 -4.11
CA LYS A 183 20.02 -0.83 -4.28
C LYS A 183 18.52 -0.68 -3.98
N ARG A 184 18.16 0.05 -2.90
CA ARG A 184 16.76 0.33 -2.56
C ARG A 184 16.06 1.08 -3.70
N SER A 185 16.74 2.04 -4.31
CA SER A 185 16.22 2.83 -5.43
C SER A 185 15.96 1.97 -6.68
N TRP A 186 16.86 1.04 -7.00
CA TRP A 186 16.63 0.07 -8.08
C TRP A 186 15.44 -0.85 -7.82
N LEU A 187 15.34 -1.40 -6.61
CA LEU A 187 14.23 -2.27 -6.23
C LEU A 187 12.91 -1.50 -6.25
N LEU A 188 12.91 -0.24 -5.79
CA LEU A 188 11.74 0.64 -5.85
C LEU A 188 11.27 0.82 -7.30
N ALA A 189 12.18 1.06 -8.25
CA ALA A 189 11.85 1.17 -9.66
C ALA A 189 11.27 -0.13 -10.25
N ILE A 190 11.80 -1.29 -9.84
CA ILE A 190 11.25 -2.61 -10.23
C ILE A 190 9.82 -2.77 -9.71
N PHE A 191 9.59 -2.52 -8.42
CA PHE A 191 8.26 -2.68 -7.83
C PHE A 191 7.26 -1.64 -8.32
N ALA A 192 7.69 -0.40 -8.57
CA ALA A 192 6.85 0.59 -9.23
C ALA A 192 6.37 0.09 -10.59
N LYS A 193 7.27 -0.46 -11.41
CA LYS A 193 6.91 -1.07 -12.71
C LYS A 193 5.93 -2.23 -12.53
N TYR A 194 6.18 -3.13 -11.59
CA TYR A 194 5.28 -4.27 -11.35
C TYR A 194 3.88 -3.83 -10.89
N LEU A 195 3.80 -2.85 -10.00
CA LEU A 195 2.55 -2.32 -9.49
C LEU A 195 1.78 -1.48 -10.52
N GLU A 196 2.48 -0.85 -11.46
CA GLU A 196 1.89 -0.02 -12.52
C GLU A 196 1.42 -0.85 -13.72
N VAL A 197 2.20 -1.83 -14.16
CA VAL A 197 1.96 -2.55 -15.43
C VAL A 197 1.08 -3.79 -15.25
N ASN A 198 1.14 -4.46 -14.10
CA ASN A 198 0.45 -5.74 -13.89
C ASN A 198 -0.71 -5.58 -12.89
N ASP A 199 -1.95 -5.65 -13.39
CA ASP A 199 -3.17 -5.43 -12.61
C ASP A 199 -3.32 -6.37 -11.42
N ASP A 200 -2.92 -7.64 -11.58
CA ASP A 200 -3.10 -8.69 -10.57
C ASP A 200 -1.81 -9.00 -9.80
N PHE A 201 -0.81 -8.13 -9.85
CA PHE A 201 0.51 -8.39 -9.26
C PHE A 201 0.44 -8.76 -7.79
N LEU A 202 -0.18 -7.89 -6.96
CA LEU A 202 -0.30 -8.14 -5.53
C LEU A 202 -1.16 -9.37 -5.23
N ASN A 203 -2.16 -9.65 -6.07
CA ASN A 203 -3.01 -10.82 -5.93
C ASN A 203 -2.22 -12.11 -6.04
N VAL A 204 -1.51 -12.26 -7.16
CA VAL A 204 -0.69 -13.45 -7.43
C VAL A 204 0.45 -13.58 -6.42
N CYS A 205 1.13 -12.47 -6.07
CA CYS A 205 2.16 -12.49 -5.04
C CYS A 205 1.60 -12.97 -3.70
N GLY A 206 0.40 -12.54 -3.30
CA GLY A 206 -0.21 -12.98 -2.05
C GLY A 206 -0.76 -14.42 -2.07
N GLU A 207 -0.86 -15.07 -3.23
CA GLU A 207 -1.18 -16.50 -3.36
C GLU A 207 0.08 -17.37 -3.37
N ILE A 208 1.12 -16.93 -4.07
CA ILE A 208 2.36 -17.69 -4.27
C ILE A 208 3.31 -17.57 -3.06
N ILE A 209 3.27 -16.46 -2.33
CA ILE A 209 4.27 -16.11 -1.34
C ILE A 209 3.71 -16.26 0.09
N GLU A 210 4.51 -16.85 0.98
CA GLU A 210 4.15 -17.13 2.37
C GLU A 210 3.61 -15.90 3.14
N PRO A 211 2.76 -16.09 4.17
CA PRO A 211 2.14 -15.00 4.95
C PRO A 211 3.13 -13.99 5.56
N PHE A 212 4.36 -14.40 5.86
CA PHE A 212 5.42 -13.54 6.40
C PHE A 212 5.90 -12.46 5.42
N SER A 213 5.53 -12.57 4.13
CA SER A 213 5.87 -11.58 3.10
C SER A 213 4.89 -10.42 2.98
N ILE A 214 3.71 -10.50 3.62
CA ILE A 214 2.68 -9.47 3.50
C ILE A 214 3.21 -8.12 3.99
N ASP A 215 3.95 -8.10 5.11
CA ASP A 215 4.58 -6.88 5.63
C ASP A 215 5.54 -6.24 4.62
N THR A 216 6.31 -7.08 3.93
CA THR A 216 7.25 -6.63 2.90
C THR A 216 6.51 -5.96 1.74
N PHE A 217 5.40 -6.54 1.28
CA PHE A 217 4.62 -5.94 0.20
C PHE A 217 3.91 -4.66 0.64
N ILE A 218 3.40 -4.60 1.88
CA ILE A 218 2.84 -3.36 2.43
C ILE A 218 3.91 -2.26 2.47
N ASP A 219 5.11 -2.55 3.00
CA ASP A 219 6.24 -1.60 3.06
C ASP A 219 6.70 -1.14 1.67
N ILE A 220 6.75 -2.07 0.70
CA ILE A 220 7.06 -1.75 -0.71
C ILE A 220 6.02 -0.79 -1.28
N VAL A 221 4.72 -1.12 -1.17
CA VAL A 221 3.66 -0.30 -1.77
C VAL A 221 3.59 1.07 -1.09
N ASP A 222 3.72 1.12 0.23
CA ASP A 222 3.80 2.38 0.99
C ASP A 222 4.98 3.24 0.51
N THR A 223 6.17 2.66 0.36
CA THR A 223 7.34 3.38 -0.17
C THR A 223 7.12 3.85 -1.62
N VAL A 224 6.49 3.05 -2.48
CA VAL A 224 6.16 3.43 -3.86
C VAL A 224 5.18 4.60 -3.89
N MET A 225 4.16 4.58 -3.04
CA MET A 225 3.19 5.66 -2.91
C MET A 225 3.84 6.95 -2.38
N GLU A 226 4.69 6.85 -1.34
CA GLU A 226 5.43 7.99 -0.80
C GLU A 226 6.35 8.62 -1.85
N PHE A 227 7.03 7.79 -2.65
CA PHE A 227 7.85 8.26 -3.75
C PHE A 227 7.02 8.93 -4.85
N GLY A 228 5.83 8.41 -5.12
CA GLY A 228 4.87 9.01 -6.06
C GLY A 228 4.50 10.45 -5.69
N LYS A 229 4.26 10.71 -4.40
CA LYS A 229 3.94 12.06 -3.89
C LYS A 229 5.04 13.09 -4.12
N LYS A 230 6.31 12.66 -4.19
CA LYS A 230 7.46 13.55 -4.40
C LYS A 230 7.59 14.03 -5.85
N GLY A 231 6.54 13.89 -6.66
CA GLY A 231 6.46 14.38 -8.05
C GLY A 231 6.81 13.33 -9.10
N CYS A 232 7.00 12.08 -8.71
CA CYS A 232 7.20 10.97 -9.64
C CYS A 232 5.80 10.42 -9.98
N ASN A 233 5.32 10.62 -11.20
CA ASN A 233 3.95 10.25 -11.62
C ASN A 233 3.70 8.72 -11.68
N ILE A 234 3.89 8.00 -10.57
CA ILE A 234 3.64 6.56 -10.47
C ILE A 234 2.15 6.33 -10.29
N LYS A 235 1.58 5.46 -11.13
CA LYS A 235 0.18 5.06 -11.05
C LYS A 235 0.10 3.56 -10.82
N LEU A 236 -0.56 3.15 -9.75
CA LEU A 236 -0.83 1.76 -9.48
C LEU A 236 -1.95 1.28 -10.40
N ALA A 237 -1.83 0.05 -10.89
CA ALA A 237 -2.90 -0.61 -11.61
C ALA A 237 -4.12 -0.83 -10.70
N ALA A 238 -5.32 -0.87 -11.29
CA ALA A 238 -6.57 -0.86 -10.54
C ALA A 238 -6.75 -2.11 -9.65
N GLY A 239 -6.35 -3.29 -10.14
CA GLY A 239 -6.34 -4.54 -9.39
C GLY A 239 -5.42 -4.49 -8.17
N ASN A 240 -4.25 -3.86 -8.28
CA ASN A 240 -3.36 -3.65 -7.14
C ASN A 240 -3.97 -2.73 -6.08
N VAL A 241 -4.67 -1.66 -6.51
CA VAL A 241 -5.41 -0.78 -5.58
C VAL A 241 -6.54 -1.55 -4.85
N ARG A 242 -7.29 -2.40 -5.58
CA ARG A 242 -8.30 -3.28 -4.95
C ARG A 242 -7.65 -4.25 -3.96
N TYR A 243 -6.47 -4.77 -4.27
CA TYR A 243 -5.79 -5.72 -3.41
C TYR A 243 -5.29 -5.10 -2.09
N ILE A 244 -5.06 -3.78 -2.03
CA ILE A 244 -4.77 -3.08 -0.77
C ILE A 244 -5.95 -3.21 0.21
N LEU A 245 -7.20 -3.17 -0.27
CA LEU A 245 -8.38 -3.47 0.55
C LEU A 245 -8.38 -4.93 1.02
N THR A 246 -7.87 -5.84 0.20
CA THR A 246 -7.71 -7.26 0.57
C THR A 246 -6.64 -7.43 1.66
N PHE A 247 -5.55 -6.65 1.65
CA PHE A 247 -4.60 -6.62 2.76
C PHE A 247 -5.26 -6.13 4.05
N LEU A 248 -6.10 -5.09 3.98
CA LEU A 248 -6.82 -4.59 5.15
C LEU A 248 -7.80 -5.63 5.69
N GLU A 249 -8.52 -6.30 4.80
CA GLU A 249 -9.42 -7.39 5.17
C GLU A 249 -8.67 -8.55 5.83
N LYS A 250 -7.54 -8.99 5.27
CA LYS A 250 -6.69 -10.03 5.85
C LYS A 250 -6.18 -9.64 7.24
N ALA A 251 -5.72 -8.40 7.42
CA ALA A 251 -5.26 -7.90 8.71
C ALA A 251 -6.39 -7.86 9.76
N LEU A 252 -7.62 -7.53 9.35
CA LEU A 252 -8.79 -7.56 10.23
C LEU A 252 -9.24 -8.99 10.59
N ARG A 253 -9.11 -9.94 9.65
CA ARG A 253 -9.48 -11.35 9.86
C ARG A 253 -8.65 -12.03 10.95
N GLU A 254 -7.46 -11.53 11.27
CA GLU A 254 -6.65 -11.96 12.43
C GLU A 254 -7.37 -11.72 13.78
N PHE A 255 -8.34 -10.81 13.81
CA PHE A 255 -9.19 -10.57 14.99
C PHE A 255 -10.49 -11.37 14.96
N GLY A 256 -10.85 -11.99 13.83
CA GLY A 256 -12.03 -12.85 13.73
C GLY A 256 -12.87 -12.62 12.47
N THR A 257 -14.08 -13.16 12.47
CA THR A 257 -15.00 -13.09 11.33
C THR A 257 -15.82 -11.79 11.34
N PHE A 258 -16.26 -11.35 10.15
CA PHE A 258 -17.15 -10.20 9.98
C PHE A 258 -18.65 -10.52 10.18
N GLU A 259 -18.99 -11.77 10.47
CA GLU A 259 -20.37 -12.21 10.64
C GLU A 259 -20.85 -12.01 12.08
N LYS A 260 -22.17 -11.84 12.25
CA LYS A 260 -22.80 -11.79 13.57
C LYS A 260 -22.84 -13.20 14.16
N GLY A 261 -22.07 -13.44 15.22
CA GLY A 261 -22.11 -14.67 15.99
C GLY A 261 -23.26 -14.67 17.00
N ASN A 262 -23.87 -15.84 17.24
CA ASN A 262 -24.88 -16.04 18.28
C ASN A 262 -24.27 -16.46 19.64
N LYS A 263 -22.98 -16.80 19.67
CA LYS A 263 -22.23 -17.19 20.86
C LYS A 263 -20.87 -16.48 20.83
N MET A 264 -20.46 -15.94 21.98
CA MET A 264 -19.07 -15.56 22.22
C MET A 264 -18.25 -16.85 22.32
N GLU A 265 -17.83 -17.37 21.17
CA GLU A 265 -16.94 -18.52 21.13
C GLU A 265 -15.50 -18.00 21.17
N GLU A 266 -14.85 -18.36 22.28
CA GLU A 266 -13.42 -18.27 22.59
C GLU A 266 -12.90 -16.94 23.17
N GLU A 267 -12.29 -17.03 24.35
CA GLU A 267 -11.40 -16.01 24.90
C GLU A 267 -10.35 -15.66 23.85
N TYR A 268 -10.21 -14.37 23.53
CA TYR A 268 -9.15 -13.88 22.66
C TYR A 268 -7.77 -14.30 23.20
N LYS A 269 -7.13 -15.26 22.54
CA LYS A 269 -5.79 -15.79 22.91
C LYS A 269 -4.63 -14.96 22.34
N GLY A 270 -4.91 -13.92 21.56
CA GLY A 270 -3.99 -13.33 20.58
C GLY A 270 -3.06 -12.23 21.11
N MET A 271 -2.06 -12.61 21.91
CA MET A 271 -0.99 -11.69 22.35
C MET A 271 -0.04 -11.27 21.20
N ASN A 272 -0.11 -11.92 20.03
CA ASN A 272 0.78 -11.70 18.88
C ASN A 272 0.20 -10.80 17.76
N ASN A 273 -1.00 -10.25 17.93
CA ASN A 273 -1.68 -9.50 16.86
C ASN A 273 -1.36 -7.99 16.85
N PHE A 274 -0.38 -7.52 17.65
CA PHE A 274 0.03 -6.11 17.62
C PHE A 274 0.55 -5.68 16.25
N ASN A 275 1.24 -6.57 15.53
CA ASN A 275 1.65 -6.31 14.15
C ASN A 275 0.45 -6.02 13.25
N SER A 276 -0.69 -6.70 13.48
CA SER A 276 -1.92 -6.45 12.72
C SER A 276 -2.53 -5.08 13.01
N ILE A 277 -2.38 -4.53 14.22
CA ILE A 277 -2.79 -3.16 14.52
C ILE A 277 -1.99 -2.16 13.69
N PHE A 278 -0.66 -2.31 13.65
CA PHE A 278 0.21 -1.46 12.83
C PHE A 278 -0.10 -1.60 11.33
N ARG A 279 -0.32 -2.83 10.84
CA ARG A 279 -0.75 -3.07 9.44
C ARG A 279 -2.03 -2.33 9.11
N ILE A 280 -3.06 -2.44 9.97
CA ILE A 280 -4.34 -1.73 9.76
C ILE A 280 -4.09 -0.22 9.69
N HIS A 281 -3.30 0.34 10.61
CA HIS A 281 -2.97 1.77 10.58
C HIS A 281 -2.33 2.20 9.26
N VAL A 282 -1.26 1.54 8.82
CA VAL A 282 -0.56 1.88 7.55
C VAL A 282 -1.52 1.73 6.36
N LEU A 283 -2.30 0.65 6.31
CA LEU A 283 -3.25 0.42 5.23
C LEU A 283 -4.38 1.48 5.20
N LEU A 284 -4.83 1.99 6.36
CA LEU A 284 -5.77 3.09 6.42
C LEU A 284 -5.21 4.37 5.80
N GLU A 285 -3.95 4.70 6.09
CA GLU A 285 -3.28 5.87 5.49
C GLU A 285 -3.13 5.70 3.98
N MET A 286 -2.70 4.53 3.52
CA MET A 286 -2.61 4.23 2.09
C MET A 286 -3.99 4.35 1.40
N ILE A 287 -5.06 3.81 1.99
CA ILE A 287 -6.40 3.90 1.41
C ILE A 287 -6.89 5.35 1.38
N LEU A 288 -6.61 6.13 2.43
CA LEU A 288 -6.97 7.55 2.49
C LEU A 288 -6.32 8.36 1.37
N GLU A 289 -5.07 8.05 1.06
CA GLU A 289 -4.36 8.67 -0.06
C GLU A 289 -4.94 8.25 -1.40
N LEU A 290 -5.18 6.95 -1.60
CA LEU A 290 -5.70 6.43 -2.85
C LEU A 290 -7.11 6.95 -3.15
N VAL A 291 -7.98 7.02 -2.15
CA VAL A 291 -9.35 7.52 -2.34
C VAL A 291 -9.40 9.02 -2.65
N SER A 292 -8.35 9.76 -2.27
CA SER A 292 -8.24 11.20 -2.54
C SER A 292 -7.76 11.50 -3.97
N LEU A 293 -7.36 10.49 -4.73
CA LEU A 293 -6.87 10.63 -6.10
C LEU A 293 -8.00 10.30 -7.10
N GLU A 294 -8.32 11.25 -7.97
CA GLU A 294 -9.43 11.14 -8.93
C GLU A 294 -9.40 9.88 -9.79
N GLN A 295 -8.20 9.45 -10.20
CA GLN A 295 -8.00 8.28 -11.05
C GLN A 295 -8.43 6.95 -10.39
N TYR A 296 -8.54 6.89 -9.06
CA TYR A 296 -8.97 5.70 -8.33
C TYR A 296 -10.40 5.81 -7.77
N HIS A 297 -11.08 6.95 -7.97
CA HIS A 297 -12.46 7.12 -7.48
C HIS A 297 -13.41 6.02 -7.98
N SER A 298 -13.24 5.56 -9.23
CA SER A 298 -14.07 4.49 -9.79
C SER A 298 -13.99 3.18 -9.01
N ILE A 299 -12.83 2.88 -8.40
CA ILE A 299 -12.61 1.68 -7.60
C ILE A 299 -13.43 1.75 -6.32
N PHE A 300 -13.30 2.85 -5.57
CA PHE A 300 -14.00 3.04 -4.30
C PHE A 300 -15.49 3.40 -4.44
N LYS A 301 -15.92 3.81 -5.65
CA LYS A 301 -17.33 4.07 -5.96
C LYS A 301 -18.07 2.85 -6.49
N ALA A 302 -17.38 1.85 -7.03
CA ALA A 302 -18.00 0.68 -7.63
C ALA A 302 -18.50 -0.36 -6.61
N ASP A 303 -17.90 -0.42 -5.42
CA ASP A 303 -18.26 -1.40 -4.39
C ASP A 303 -18.25 -0.83 -2.97
N ILE A 304 -18.79 -1.61 -2.03
CA ILE A 304 -18.94 -1.25 -0.61
C ILE A 304 -17.83 -1.82 0.28
N THR A 305 -16.80 -2.45 -0.29
CA THR A 305 -15.78 -3.20 0.46
C THR A 305 -15.03 -2.26 1.40
N ALA A 306 -14.57 -1.12 0.90
CA ALA A 306 -13.91 -0.11 1.71
C ALA A 306 -14.84 0.37 2.84
N ALA A 307 -16.08 0.77 2.51
CA ALA A 307 -17.05 1.24 3.51
C ALA A 307 -17.31 0.19 4.61
N LYS A 308 -17.40 -1.09 4.24
CA LYS A 308 -17.55 -2.20 5.18
C LYS A 308 -16.35 -2.31 6.11
N LEU A 309 -15.12 -2.37 5.59
CA LEU A 309 -13.91 -2.54 6.42
C LEU A 309 -13.71 -1.35 7.37
N ILE A 310 -13.87 -0.11 6.87
CA ILE A 310 -13.76 1.10 7.68
C ILE A 310 -14.80 1.13 8.80
N LEU A 311 -16.04 0.68 8.53
CA LEU A 311 -17.06 0.60 9.57
C LEU A 311 -16.66 -0.35 10.71
N HIS A 312 -16.13 -1.54 10.41
CA HIS A 312 -15.72 -2.50 11.43
C HIS A 312 -14.56 -1.98 12.29
N ILE A 313 -13.58 -1.32 11.67
CA ILE A 313 -12.45 -0.69 12.40
C ILE A 313 -13.00 0.39 13.34
N MET A 314 -13.85 1.27 12.82
CA MET A 314 -14.39 2.39 13.58
C MET A 314 -15.27 1.92 14.75
N GLU A 315 -16.08 0.88 14.55
CA GLU A 315 -16.85 0.24 15.62
C GLU A 315 -15.93 -0.31 16.72
N GLY A 316 -14.81 -0.94 16.35
CA GLY A 316 -13.85 -1.49 17.31
C GLY A 316 -13.13 -0.40 18.11
N VAL A 317 -12.72 0.68 17.45
CA VAL A 317 -12.12 1.86 18.12
C VAL A 317 -13.10 2.49 19.11
N LEU A 318 -14.37 2.63 18.75
CA LEU A 318 -15.39 3.18 19.65
C LEU A 318 -15.74 2.23 20.80
N HIS A 319 -15.66 0.92 20.58
CA HIS A 319 -15.83 -0.06 21.64
C HIS A 319 -14.66 0.03 22.64
N TYR A 320 -13.42 0.19 22.16
CA TYR A 320 -12.26 0.50 23.01
C TYR A 320 -12.50 1.77 23.85
N ASP A 321 -12.92 2.89 23.23
CA ASP A 321 -13.21 4.16 23.90
C ASP A 321 -14.31 4.01 24.97
N TYR A 322 -15.27 3.13 24.73
CA TYR A 322 -16.35 2.83 25.66
C TYR A 322 -15.87 2.03 26.87
N CYS A 323 -15.14 0.94 26.64
CA CYS A 323 -14.60 0.09 27.71
C CYS A 323 -13.64 0.88 28.62
N LYS A 324 -12.77 1.70 28.02
CA LYS A 324 -11.86 2.60 28.76
C LYS A 324 -12.62 3.61 29.62
N TYR A 325 -13.66 4.24 29.06
CA TYR A 325 -14.48 5.18 29.83
C TYR A 325 -15.21 4.52 31.00
N GLN A 326 -15.73 3.29 30.81
CA GLN A 326 -16.39 2.56 31.89
C GLN A 326 -15.44 2.23 33.04
N SER A 327 -14.20 1.81 32.76
CA SER A 327 -13.21 1.50 33.79
C SER A 327 -12.80 2.76 34.57
N GLU A 328 -12.60 3.89 33.90
CA GLU A 328 -12.26 5.18 34.52
C GLU A 328 -13.42 5.78 35.36
N ALA A 329 -14.67 5.63 34.89
CA ALA A 329 -15.86 6.09 35.59
C ALA A 329 -16.16 5.29 36.88
N CYS A 330 -15.68 4.05 36.97
CA CYS A 330 -15.76 3.22 38.19
C CYS A 330 -14.74 3.63 39.27
N ILE A 331 -13.68 4.37 38.92
CA ILE A 331 -12.56 4.70 39.82
C ILE A 331 -12.67 6.13 40.38
N SER A 332 -13.41 7.04 39.72
CA SER A 332 -13.36 8.47 40.05
C SER A 332 -14.53 8.98 40.92
N LYS A 333 -14.19 9.59 42.07
CA LYS A 333 -15.09 10.38 42.96
C LYS A 333 -15.60 11.69 42.31
N SER A 334 -15.37 11.92 41.02
CA SER A 334 -15.69 13.15 40.28
C SER A 334 -17.09 13.18 39.66
N GLN A 335 -17.91 12.14 39.86
CA GLN A 335 -19.29 12.07 39.35
C GLN A 335 -20.21 13.22 39.82
N LYS A 336 -19.86 13.97 40.87
CA LYS A 336 -20.67 15.10 41.36
C LYS A 336 -20.72 16.31 40.42
N LYS A 337 -19.77 16.48 39.47
CA LYS A 337 -19.78 17.61 38.53
C LYS A 337 -20.53 17.33 37.23
N PHE A 338 -20.95 16.09 36.98
CA PHE A 338 -21.47 15.65 35.68
C PHE A 338 -22.71 14.74 35.77
N SER A 339 -23.43 14.74 36.90
CA SER A 339 -24.66 13.96 37.10
C SER A 339 -25.77 14.26 36.09
N ASP A 340 -25.71 15.44 35.46
CA ASP A 340 -26.73 15.94 34.53
C ASP A 340 -26.40 15.64 33.07
N ARG A 341 -25.23 15.03 32.78
CA ARG A 341 -24.86 14.62 31.42
C ARG A 341 -25.46 13.23 31.12
N PRO A 342 -26.23 13.06 30.03
CA PRO A 342 -26.82 11.77 29.69
C PRO A 342 -25.76 10.68 29.59
N ARG A 343 -25.98 9.57 30.31
CA ARG A 343 -25.10 8.40 30.25
C ARG A 343 -25.06 7.89 28.82
N ILE A 344 -23.84 7.70 28.32
CA ILE A 344 -23.64 7.28 26.96
C ILE A 344 -24.11 5.83 26.81
N LYS A 345 -25.25 5.61 26.14
CA LYS A 345 -25.63 4.28 25.62
C LYS A 345 -24.85 4.02 24.32
N LEU A 346 -23.53 3.94 24.46
CA LEU A 346 -22.60 3.59 23.40
C LEU A 346 -22.66 2.08 23.18
N LEU A 347 -23.70 1.63 22.51
CA LEU A 347 -23.62 0.38 21.77
C LEU A 347 -23.90 0.74 20.32
N PRO A 348 -22.88 1.14 19.54
CA PRO A 348 -22.98 1.01 18.09
C PRO A 348 -23.30 -0.46 17.82
N ARG A 349 -24.33 -0.72 17.01
CA ARG A 349 -24.80 -2.05 16.58
C ARG A 349 -24.06 -3.22 17.21
N ASN A 350 -24.59 -3.86 18.25
CA ASN A 350 -24.18 -5.22 18.62
C ASN A 350 -22.66 -5.49 18.43
N ALA A 351 -21.77 -4.54 18.75
CA ALA A 351 -20.35 -4.60 18.34
C ALA A 351 -19.67 -5.79 19.03
N ALA A 352 -20.20 -6.17 20.19
CA ALA A 352 -19.91 -7.38 20.94
C ALA A 352 -20.34 -8.69 20.23
N ASN A 353 -21.19 -8.63 19.20
CA ASN A 353 -21.70 -9.80 18.48
C ASN A 353 -20.96 -10.05 17.15
N ILE A 354 -20.05 -9.17 16.74
CA ILE A 354 -19.12 -9.41 15.62
C ILE A 354 -17.75 -9.67 16.24
N SER A 355 -17.25 -10.90 16.05
CA SER A 355 -16.01 -11.33 16.71
C SER A 355 -14.81 -10.46 16.34
N CYS A 356 -14.67 -10.09 15.05
CA CYS A 356 -13.63 -9.17 14.59
C CYS A 356 -13.62 -7.85 15.35
N VAL A 357 -14.79 -7.21 15.53
CA VAL A 357 -14.91 -5.89 16.18
C VAL A 357 -14.59 -5.98 17.66
N TYR A 358 -15.14 -6.99 18.34
CA TYR A 358 -14.93 -7.21 19.76
C TYR A 358 -13.46 -7.51 20.09
N ASN A 359 -12.85 -8.46 19.38
CA ASN A 359 -11.46 -8.85 19.60
C ASN A 359 -10.49 -7.73 19.20
N PHE A 360 -10.80 -6.96 18.15
CA PHE A 360 -10.02 -5.79 17.80
C PHE A 360 -10.04 -4.75 18.93
N ALA A 361 -11.20 -4.47 19.52
CA ALA A 361 -11.31 -3.57 20.67
C ALA A 361 -10.48 -4.05 21.88
N ILE A 362 -10.52 -5.35 22.20
CA ILE A 362 -9.68 -5.95 23.26
C ILE A 362 -8.20 -5.77 22.94
N ALA A 363 -7.78 -6.02 21.70
CA ALA A 363 -6.40 -5.89 21.28
C ALA A 363 -5.91 -4.44 21.41
N LEU A 364 -6.75 -3.45 21.05
CA LEU A 364 -6.46 -2.03 21.28
C LEU A 364 -6.32 -1.72 22.77
N SER A 365 -7.15 -2.32 23.64
CA SER A 365 -7.04 -2.18 25.10
C SER A 365 -5.74 -2.75 25.68
N MET A 366 -5.21 -3.83 25.09
CA MET A 366 -3.92 -4.41 25.49
C MET A 366 -2.73 -3.61 24.95
N PHE A 367 -2.87 -3.01 23.76
CA PHE A 367 -1.82 -2.25 23.09
C PHE A 367 -1.63 -0.84 23.71
N ASP A 368 -2.75 -0.17 23.99
CA ASP A 368 -2.87 1.12 24.69
C ASP A 368 -1.97 2.29 24.18
N ASP A 369 -1.56 2.26 22.91
CA ASP A 369 -1.00 3.47 22.25
C ASP A 369 -2.14 4.42 21.85
N VAL A 370 -2.48 5.31 22.78
CA VAL A 370 -3.55 6.30 22.60
C VAL A 370 -3.37 7.16 21.35
N LYS A 371 -2.12 7.48 20.96
CA LYS A 371 -1.87 8.32 19.79
C LYS A 371 -2.18 7.57 18.51
N LEU A 372 -1.69 6.34 18.37
CA LEU A 372 -1.96 5.51 17.20
C LEU A 372 -3.46 5.25 17.03
N ILE A 373 -4.14 4.90 18.12
CA ILE A 373 -5.58 4.62 18.11
C ILE A 373 -6.39 5.85 17.68
N GLU A 374 -6.03 7.03 18.20
CA GLU A 374 -6.68 8.29 17.78
C GLU A 374 -6.39 8.59 16.30
N THR A 375 -5.16 8.38 15.80
CA THR A 375 -4.86 8.54 14.37
C THR A 375 -5.74 7.61 13.52
N MET A 376 -5.88 6.34 13.89
CA MET A 376 -6.75 5.38 13.19
C MET A 376 -8.21 5.84 13.18
N LYS A 377 -8.70 6.40 14.30
CA LYS A 377 -10.05 6.98 14.42
C LYS A 377 -10.24 8.13 13.43
N LEU A 378 -9.28 9.05 13.37
CA LEU A 378 -9.32 10.19 12.45
C LEU A 378 -9.31 9.74 11.00
N SER A 379 -8.43 8.81 10.62
CA SER A 379 -8.39 8.24 9.26
C SER A 379 -9.72 7.58 8.90
N CYS A 380 -10.34 6.82 9.82
CA CYS A 380 -11.65 6.21 9.57
C CYS A 380 -12.76 7.25 9.38
N LEU A 381 -12.79 8.31 10.21
CA LEU A 381 -13.79 9.38 10.09
C LEU A 381 -13.66 10.14 8.77
N GLU A 382 -12.42 10.43 8.35
CA GLU A 382 -12.15 11.08 7.07
C GLU A 382 -12.54 10.19 5.89
N LEU A 383 -12.13 8.91 5.91
CA LEU A 383 -12.50 7.91 4.92
C LEU A 383 -14.02 7.74 4.79
N LEU A 384 -14.75 7.66 5.90
CA LEU A 384 -16.22 7.60 5.89
C LEU A 384 -16.81 8.81 5.15
N GLY A 385 -16.27 10.01 5.39
CA GLY A 385 -16.69 11.22 4.71
C GLY A 385 -16.42 11.19 3.22
N ILE A 386 -15.22 10.79 2.79
CA ILE A 386 -14.84 10.72 1.38
C ILE A 386 -15.65 9.66 0.65
N LEU A 387 -15.78 8.46 1.23
CA LEU A 387 -16.52 7.33 0.64
C LEU A 387 -18.01 7.63 0.46
N CYS A 388 -18.59 8.49 1.30
CA CYS A 388 -19.99 8.95 1.18
C CYS A 388 -20.18 10.13 0.22
N TYR A 389 -19.11 10.80 -0.19
CA TYR A 389 -19.23 11.98 -1.05
C TYR A 389 -19.70 11.55 -2.45
N GLU A 390 -20.92 11.98 -2.81
CA GLU A 390 -21.55 11.68 -4.11
C GLU A 390 -21.52 10.19 -4.47
N ASN A 391 -21.82 9.32 -3.49
CA ASN A 391 -21.86 7.88 -3.66
C ASN A 391 -23.03 7.26 -2.87
N ASP A 392 -24.14 7.04 -3.58
CA ASP A 392 -25.36 6.53 -2.97
C ASP A 392 -25.25 5.08 -2.51
N LEU A 393 -24.40 4.27 -3.15
CA LEU A 393 -24.15 2.88 -2.76
C LEU A 393 -23.53 2.81 -1.35
N ASN A 394 -22.48 3.60 -1.11
CA ASN A 394 -21.83 3.67 0.21
C ASN A 394 -22.73 4.35 1.25
N ARG A 395 -23.48 5.39 0.85
CA ARG A 395 -24.44 6.06 1.74
C ARG A 395 -25.52 5.09 2.21
N GLU A 396 -26.08 4.29 1.31
CA GLU A 396 -27.11 3.30 1.67
C GLU A 396 -26.56 2.25 2.63
N TYR A 397 -25.39 1.69 2.30
CA TYR A 397 -24.75 0.69 3.14
C TYR A 397 -24.47 1.25 4.54
N LEU A 398 -23.76 2.36 4.67
CA LEU A 398 -23.40 2.93 5.98
C LEU A 398 -24.64 3.37 6.76
N GLY A 399 -25.63 3.95 6.08
CA GLY A 399 -26.90 4.33 6.70
C GLY A 399 -27.70 3.15 7.25
N ALA A 400 -27.83 2.07 6.47
CA ALA A 400 -28.47 0.83 6.90
C ALA A 400 -27.67 0.10 8.00
N ASN A 401 -26.38 0.45 8.13
CA ASN A 401 -25.47 -0.12 9.12
C ASN A 401 -25.15 0.83 10.30
N ASP A 402 -26.12 1.66 10.70
CA ASP A 402 -26.11 2.51 11.91
C ASP A 402 -24.90 3.46 12.04
N SER A 403 -24.24 3.77 10.93
CA SER A 403 -23.10 4.72 10.93
C SER A 403 -23.52 6.14 11.34
N ILE A 404 -24.81 6.49 11.23
CA ILE A 404 -25.33 7.77 11.73
C ILE A 404 -25.15 7.88 13.26
N SER A 405 -25.59 6.86 14.01
CA SER A 405 -25.44 6.79 15.46
C SER A 405 -23.97 6.73 15.87
N LEU A 406 -23.16 6.03 15.07
CA LEU A 406 -21.71 5.97 15.22
C LEU A 406 -21.08 7.37 15.15
N LEU A 407 -21.35 8.11 14.07
CA LEU A 407 -20.79 9.45 13.86
C LEU A 407 -21.25 10.44 14.93
N LEU A 408 -22.52 10.37 15.34
CA LEU A 408 -23.03 11.16 16.46
C LEU A 408 -22.28 10.85 17.76
N SER A 409 -21.90 9.59 17.99
CA SER A 409 -21.11 9.19 19.16
C SER A 409 -19.72 9.82 19.17
N CYS A 410 -19.10 10.01 18.00
CA CYS A 410 -17.82 10.69 17.85
C CYS A 410 -17.88 12.20 18.09
N MET A 411 -19.08 12.80 18.04
CA MET A 411 -19.27 14.24 18.28
C MET A 411 -19.41 14.61 19.76
N TYR A 412 -19.51 13.62 20.66
CA TYR A 412 -19.65 13.88 22.09
C TYR A 412 -18.40 14.56 22.65
N ILE A 413 -18.60 15.66 23.38
CA ILE A 413 -17.53 16.43 24.02
C ILE A 413 -17.07 15.68 25.27
N ARG A 414 -15.81 15.26 25.30
CA ARG A 414 -15.08 14.80 26.49
C ARG A 414 -13.85 15.68 26.73
N ASP A 415 -13.36 15.73 27.97
CA ASP A 415 -12.28 16.63 28.38
C ASP A 415 -10.92 16.28 27.74
N ASP A 416 -10.80 15.08 27.16
CA ASP A 416 -9.61 14.49 26.54
C ASP A 416 -9.72 14.31 25.01
N HIS A 417 -10.85 14.67 24.39
CA HIS A 417 -11.08 14.42 22.97
C HIS A 417 -10.43 15.46 22.05
N ASN A 418 -9.87 14.98 20.95
CA ASN A 418 -9.33 15.82 19.88
C ASN A 418 -10.47 16.60 19.18
N PRO A 419 -10.43 17.94 19.15
CA PRO A 419 -11.46 18.73 18.46
C PRO A 419 -11.56 18.43 16.95
N ILE A 420 -10.49 17.92 16.34
CA ILE A 420 -10.44 17.57 14.91
C ILE A 420 -11.37 16.38 14.62
N GLY A 421 -11.41 15.36 15.49
CA GLY A 421 -12.27 14.18 15.30
C GLY A 421 -13.75 14.55 15.23
N ARG A 422 -14.17 15.55 16.02
CA ARG A 422 -15.53 16.08 15.95
C ARG A 422 -15.83 16.73 14.58
N LEU A 423 -14.88 17.47 14.02
CA LEU A 423 -15.06 18.11 12.71
C LEU A 423 -15.18 17.08 11.60
N TYR A 424 -14.34 16.04 11.59
CA TYR A 424 -14.46 14.95 10.63
C TYR A 424 -15.77 14.16 10.80
N ALA A 425 -16.21 13.91 12.02
CA ALA A 425 -17.50 13.27 12.26
C ALA A 425 -18.67 14.11 11.69
N ILE A 426 -18.64 15.44 11.87
CA ILE A 426 -19.67 16.34 11.31
C ILE A 426 -19.63 16.32 9.79
N ALA A 427 -18.44 16.41 9.20
CA ALA A 427 -18.26 16.35 7.75
C ALA A 427 -18.75 15.00 7.18
N GLY A 428 -18.38 13.89 7.80
CA GLY A 428 -18.84 12.56 7.44
C GLY A 428 -20.35 12.41 7.53
N LEU A 429 -20.97 12.90 8.61
CA LEU A 429 -22.43 12.88 8.76
C LEU A 429 -23.11 13.71 7.68
N ARG A 430 -22.52 14.85 7.31
CA ARG A 430 -23.02 15.69 6.21
C ARG A 430 -23.01 14.93 4.89
N HIS A 431 -21.89 14.30 4.53
CA HIS A 431 -21.80 13.54 3.27
C HIS A 431 -22.69 12.30 3.26
N LEU A 432 -22.92 11.67 4.42
CA LEU A 432 -23.78 10.51 4.58
C LEU A 432 -25.26 10.84 4.41
N VAL A 433 -25.69 12.04 4.86
CA VAL A 433 -27.12 12.40 5.00
C VAL A 433 -27.57 13.43 3.98
N LEU A 434 -26.77 14.46 3.68
CA LEU A 434 -27.21 15.57 2.85
C LEU A 434 -27.44 15.12 1.41
N GLY A 435 -28.65 15.39 0.89
CA GLY A 435 -29.05 15.00 -0.47
C GLY A 435 -29.42 13.53 -0.63
N TYR A 436 -29.42 12.74 0.45
CA TYR A 436 -29.78 11.31 0.42
C TYR A 436 -30.98 10.99 1.34
N PRO A 437 -32.22 10.97 0.80
CA PRO A 437 -33.45 10.87 1.60
C PRO A 437 -33.54 9.68 2.57
N PRO A 438 -33.09 8.45 2.22
CA PRO A 438 -33.14 7.33 3.15
C PRO A 438 -32.38 7.59 4.45
N ASN A 439 -31.21 8.23 4.37
CA ASN A 439 -30.43 8.56 5.57
C ASN A 439 -30.96 9.77 6.33
N GLN A 440 -31.58 10.73 5.64
CA GLN A 440 -32.30 11.83 6.29
C GLN A 440 -33.45 11.31 7.14
N LEU A 441 -34.19 10.32 6.62
CA LEU A 441 -35.26 9.66 7.36
C LEU A 441 -34.71 8.89 8.57
N ARG A 442 -33.63 8.13 8.40
CA ARG A 442 -32.96 7.42 9.50
C ARG A 442 -32.50 8.38 10.61
N LEU A 443 -31.88 9.51 10.24
CA LEU A 443 -31.47 10.56 11.18
C LEU A 443 -32.67 11.17 11.91
N ALA A 444 -33.78 11.41 11.22
CA ALA A 444 -34.99 11.98 11.80
C ALA A 444 -35.72 11.04 12.78
N GLN A 445 -35.56 9.73 12.59
CA GLN A 445 -36.24 8.68 13.35
C GLN A 445 -35.48 8.22 14.60
N LEU A 446 -34.29 8.75 14.87
CA LEU A 446 -33.54 8.38 16.07
C LEU A 446 -34.36 8.70 17.34
N PRO A 447 -34.66 7.69 18.18
CA PRO A 447 -35.49 7.86 19.36
C PRO A 447 -34.78 8.75 20.38
N GLU A 448 -35.32 9.95 20.56
CA GLU A 448 -35.03 10.95 21.60
C GLU A 448 -33.55 11.36 21.82
N VAL A 449 -33.28 12.56 21.30
CA VAL A 449 -32.35 13.60 21.79
C VAL A 449 -30.86 13.21 21.65
N PRO A 450 -30.11 13.85 20.72
CA PRO A 450 -28.70 14.06 20.98
C PRO A 450 -28.65 14.71 22.36
N SER A 451 -28.08 14.01 23.34
CA SER A 451 -27.89 14.48 24.72
C SER A 451 -27.56 15.97 24.74
N ALA A 452 -27.85 16.70 25.83
CA ALA A 452 -27.64 18.15 26.01
C ALA A 452 -26.26 18.75 25.58
N ILE A 453 -25.35 17.91 25.07
CA ILE A 453 -24.03 18.17 24.49
C ILE A 453 -24.09 18.47 22.97
N ILE A 454 -25.12 18.01 22.23
CA ILE A 454 -25.28 18.28 20.79
C ILE A 454 -26.59 19.06 20.59
N GLU A 455 -26.48 20.38 20.43
CA GLU A 455 -27.62 21.23 20.06
C GLU A 455 -28.18 20.76 18.70
N ARG A 456 -29.31 20.03 18.72
CA ARG A 456 -29.93 19.44 17.52
C ARG A 456 -30.10 20.44 16.40
N ASP A 457 -30.60 21.63 16.70
CA ASP A 457 -30.84 22.66 15.69
C ASP A 457 -29.54 23.29 15.18
N GLY A 458 -28.53 23.43 16.04
CA GLY A 458 -27.18 23.84 15.66
C GLY A 458 -26.49 22.81 14.75
N LEU A 459 -26.63 21.51 15.06
CA LEU A 459 -26.14 20.41 14.22
C LEU A 459 -26.89 20.35 12.89
N LEU A 460 -28.23 20.41 12.89
CA LEU A 460 -29.00 20.41 11.65
C LEU A 460 -28.62 21.60 10.77
N ARG A 461 -28.44 22.80 11.35
CA ARG A 461 -27.92 23.97 10.62
C ARG A 461 -26.52 23.74 10.06
N SER A 462 -25.59 23.15 10.81
CA SER A 462 -24.23 22.86 10.31
C SER A 462 -24.22 21.80 9.20
N LEU A 463 -25.23 20.93 9.17
CA LEU A 463 -25.49 19.98 8.09
C LEU A 463 -26.24 20.61 6.90
N GLY A 464 -26.72 21.85 7.01
CA GLY A 464 -27.55 22.52 6.00
C GLY A 464 -28.99 22.03 5.95
N LEU A 465 -29.51 21.51 7.06
CA LEU A 465 -30.85 20.91 7.20
C LEU A 465 -31.69 21.64 8.26
N CYS A 466 -33.02 21.53 8.16
CA CYS A 466 -33.98 21.91 9.19
C CYS A 466 -35.01 20.81 9.41
N ALA A 467 -35.47 20.63 10.64
CA ALA A 467 -36.54 19.71 10.97
C ALA A 467 -37.90 20.37 10.71
N VAL A 468 -38.72 19.74 9.87
CA VAL A 468 -40.09 20.18 9.56
C VAL A 468 -41.05 19.07 9.96
N TYR A 469 -42.09 19.42 10.72
CA TYR A 469 -43.15 18.48 11.03
C TYR A 469 -44.08 18.34 9.81
N ASP A 470 -44.11 17.14 9.23
CA ASP A 470 -45.04 16.83 8.17
C ASP A 470 -46.39 16.43 8.76
N GLN A 471 -47.41 17.26 8.50
CA GLN A 471 -48.76 17.08 9.03
C GLN A 471 -49.48 15.87 8.41
N GLU A 472 -49.11 15.44 7.19
CA GLU A 472 -49.74 14.30 6.53
C GLU A 472 -49.20 12.97 7.08
N THR A 473 -47.88 12.85 7.20
CA THR A 473 -47.23 11.62 7.69
C THR A 473 -47.12 11.56 9.22
N LYS A 474 -47.48 12.64 9.93
CA LYS A 474 -47.33 12.83 11.38
C LYS A 474 -45.90 12.55 11.88
N LYS A 475 -44.90 12.74 11.03
CA LYS A 475 -43.48 12.47 11.29
C LYS A 475 -42.64 13.72 11.07
N ILE A 476 -41.50 13.78 11.75
CA ILE A 476 -40.49 14.80 11.50
C ILE A 476 -39.74 14.41 10.22
N GLN A 477 -39.63 15.36 9.28
CA GLN A 477 -38.81 15.25 8.09
C GLN A 477 -37.68 16.28 8.13
N LEU A 478 -36.53 15.96 7.52
CA LEU A 478 -35.44 16.92 7.36
C LEU A 478 -35.51 17.52 5.96
N LYS A 479 -35.54 18.85 5.86
CA LYS A 479 -35.50 19.59 4.60
C LYS A 479 -34.20 20.40 4.51
N PRO A 480 -33.67 20.66 3.30
CA PRO A 480 -32.56 21.61 3.14
C PRO A 480 -32.96 22.99 3.65
N VAL A 481 -32.03 23.70 4.30
CA VAL A 481 -32.23 25.12 4.63
C VAL A 481 -32.28 25.90 3.30
N SER A 482 -33.36 26.65 3.07
CA SER A 482 -33.47 27.55 1.93
C SER A 482 -32.32 28.57 1.97
N ARG A 483 -31.56 28.69 0.87
CA ARG A 483 -30.45 29.65 0.75
C ARG A 483 -30.91 31.08 0.94
#